data_AF-A0A938QRR7-F1
#
_entry.id   AF-A0A938QRR7-F1
#
_cell.length_a   1.000
_cell.length_b   1.000
_cell.length_c   1.000
_cell.angle_alpha   90.00
_cell.angle_beta   90.00
_cell.angle_gamma   90.00
#
_symmetry.space_group_name_H-M   'P 1'
#
loop_
_entity.id
_entity.type
_entity.pdbx_description
1 polymer ?
#
loop_
_entity_poly.entity_id
_entity_poly.type
_entity_poly.pdbx_seq_one_letter_code
_entity_poly.pdbx_strand_id
1 'polypeptide(L)'
;MALVVDNPIVNSPFSEPTRYWHYQEGQPVLMDGRRAAGYFLKTRTRGPQLSLLEEQFVPLETVNDLRGRVRVWRGKGYPGATALTRQLLRHWQDPDRERGLFFCQLEAAETLIYLIEAPAADKQGLSVPKDEPNNPESQEKGYRGLTRYAMKMATGSGKTVVMGMVIAW
;
A
#
# COMPACT_ATOMS: atom_id res chain seq x y z
N MET A 1 -14.64 -29.76 8.65
CA MET A 1 -13.52 -29.39 7.76
C MET A 1 -12.79 -28.21 8.38
N ALA A 2 -11.49 -28.34 8.61
CA ALA A 2 -10.72 -27.28 9.27
C ALA A 2 -10.57 -26.09 8.29
N LEU A 3 -11.25 -25.00 8.58
CA LEU A 3 -11.08 -23.69 7.93
C LEU A 3 -9.72 -23.04 8.27
N VAL A 4 -8.89 -23.72 9.07
CA VAL A 4 -7.69 -23.19 9.69
C VAL A 4 -6.49 -23.83 9.01
N VAL A 5 -5.62 -22.97 8.47
CA VAL A 5 -4.31 -23.38 7.95
C VAL A 5 -3.35 -23.56 9.14
N ASP A 6 -2.63 -24.67 9.18
CA ASP A 6 -1.66 -24.97 10.25
C ASP A 6 -0.52 -23.93 10.32
N ASN A 7 -0.05 -23.46 9.16
CA ASN A 7 0.92 -22.38 9.06
C ASN A 7 0.37 -21.17 8.30
N PRO A 8 -0.29 -20.21 8.98
CA PRO A 8 -0.86 -19.04 8.33
C PRO A 8 0.20 -18.02 7.87
N ILE A 9 1.43 -18.06 8.41
CA ILE A 9 2.50 -17.10 8.12
C ILE A 9 3.48 -17.71 7.10
N VAL A 10 3.35 -17.31 5.84
CA VAL A 10 4.12 -17.88 4.72
C VAL A 10 5.17 -16.95 4.11
N ASN A 11 5.32 -15.74 4.65
CA ASN A 11 6.27 -14.72 4.18
C ASN A 11 7.10 -14.14 5.34
N SER A 12 8.31 -13.69 5.02
CA SER A 12 9.12 -12.86 5.91
C SER A 12 8.51 -11.45 6.04
N PRO A 13 8.55 -10.83 7.24
CA PRO A 13 8.13 -9.43 7.40
C PRO A 13 9.13 -8.43 6.80
N PHE A 14 10.35 -8.85 6.50
CA PHE A 14 11.44 -8.00 6.00
C PHE A 14 11.58 -8.02 4.47
N SER A 15 10.89 -8.93 3.78
CA SER A 15 10.98 -9.08 2.33
C SER A 15 9.62 -8.84 1.67
N GLU A 16 9.63 -8.55 0.37
CA GLU A 16 8.39 -8.44 -0.40
C GLU A 16 7.62 -9.77 -0.33
N PRO A 17 6.31 -9.76 -0.05
CA PRO A 17 5.51 -10.99 0.01
C PRO A 17 5.49 -11.70 -1.34
N THR A 18 5.76 -13.00 -1.34
CA THR A 18 5.83 -13.83 -2.56
C THR A 18 4.74 -14.88 -2.63
N ARG A 19 4.00 -15.12 -1.56
CA ARG A 19 2.89 -16.10 -1.52
C ARG A 19 1.73 -15.59 -0.67
N TYR A 20 0.53 -16.12 -0.88
CA TYR A 20 -0.61 -15.84 -0.02
C TYR A 20 -1.64 -16.98 -0.03
N TRP A 21 -2.41 -17.10 1.06
CA TRP A 21 -3.54 -18.01 1.13
C TRP A 21 -4.78 -17.39 0.45
N HIS A 22 -5.39 -18.13 -0.47
CA HIS A 22 -6.65 -17.81 -1.12
C HIS A 22 -7.68 -18.89 -0.80
N TYR A 23 -8.88 -18.51 -0.38
CA TYR A 23 -9.93 -19.48 -0.06
C TYR A 23 -10.80 -19.71 -1.29
N GLN A 24 -10.82 -20.95 -1.79
CA GLN A 24 -11.71 -21.40 -2.86
C GLN A 24 -12.65 -22.45 -2.26
N GLU A 25 -13.96 -22.20 -2.34
CA GLU A 25 -14.99 -23.12 -1.80
C GLU A 25 -14.76 -23.50 -0.32
N GLY A 26 -14.20 -22.57 0.46
CA GLY A 26 -13.88 -22.79 1.88
C GLY A 26 -12.57 -23.56 2.14
N GLN A 27 -11.82 -23.94 1.10
CA GLN A 27 -10.51 -24.56 1.24
C GLN A 27 -9.37 -23.55 0.99
N PRO A 28 -8.33 -23.51 1.85
CA PRO A 28 -7.18 -22.66 1.66
C PRO A 28 -6.24 -23.22 0.58
N VAL A 29 -6.05 -22.47 -0.49
CA VAL A 29 -5.10 -22.73 -1.57
C VAL A 29 -3.94 -21.75 -1.46
N LEU A 30 -2.71 -22.26 -1.48
CA LEU A 30 -1.53 -21.41 -1.50
C LEU A 30 -1.30 -20.91 -2.92
N MET A 31 -1.30 -19.59 -3.09
CA MET A 31 -1.07 -18.92 -4.36
C MET A 31 0.30 -18.24 -4.37
N ASP A 32 0.95 -18.28 -5.53
CA ASP A 32 2.18 -17.54 -5.78
C ASP A 32 1.91 -16.07 -6.08
N GLY A 33 2.90 -15.23 -5.78
CA GLY A 33 2.85 -13.79 -5.90
C GLY A 33 2.32 -13.08 -4.66
N ARG A 34 2.18 -11.77 -4.78
CA ARG A 34 1.64 -10.90 -3.73
C ARG A 34 0.13 -10.78 -3.89
N ARG A 35 -0.61 -10.95 -2.79
CA ARG A 35 -2.06 -10.72 -2.79
C ARG A 35 -2.41 -9.31 -3.27
N ALA A 36 -3.30 -9.23 -4.26
CA ALA A 36 -3.86 -7.97 -4.73
C ALA A 36 -4.51 -7.19 -3.57
N ALA A 37 -4.29 -5.87 -3.53
CA ALA A 37 -5.02 -4.98 -2.65
C ALA A 37 -6.48 -4.93 -3.11
N GLY A 38 -7.41 -5.02 -2.15
CA GLY A 38 -8.83 -5.06 -2.41
C GLY A 38 -9.62 -5.26 -1.12
N TYR A 39 -10.93 -5.27 -1.23
CA TYR A 39 -11.86 -5.58 -0.15
C TYR A 39 -12.96 -6.52 -0.64
N PHE A 40 -13.58 -7.24 0.28
CA PHE A 40 -14.71 -8.09 -0.04
C PHE A 40 -16.01 -7.33 0.22
N LEU A 41 -16.90 -7.27 -0.77
CA LEU A 41 -18.25 -6.78 -0.61
C LEU A 41 -19.16 -7.95 -0.23
N LYS A 42 -19.93 -7.77 0.85
CA LYS A 42 -21.10 -8.60 1.11
C LYS A 42 -22.31 -7.94 0.48
N THR A 43 -22.88 -8.57 -0.54
CA THR A 43 -24.08 -8.07 -1.20
C THR A 43 -25.23 -8.10 -0.20
N ARG A 44 -25.73 -6.93 0.20
CA ARG A 44 -26.91 -6.77 1.06
C ARG A 44 -28.19 -7.03 0.26
N THR A 45 -28.37 -8.24 -0.29
CA THR A 45 -29.61 -8.57 -0.99
C THR A 45 -30.64 -9.08 0.02
N ARG A 46 -31.81 -8.44 0.09
CA ARG A 46 -33.02 -8.97 0.75
C ARG A 46 -33.58 -10.12 -0.10
N GLY A 47 -33.01 -11.32 0.01
CA GLY A 47 -33.43 -12.54 -0.71
C GLY A 47 -32.98 -13.79 0.05
N PRO A 48 -33.53 -14.99 -0.27
CA PRO A 48 -33.40 -16.19 0.55
C PRO A 48 -31.94 -16.55 0.83
N GLN A 49 -31.71 -17.08 2.03
CA GLN A 49 -30.46 -17.27 2.82
C GLN A 49 -29.20 -17.85 2.15
N LEU A 50 -29.19 -18.10 0.84
CA LEU A 50 -28.10 -18.75 0.10
C LEU A 50 -27.12 -17.78 -0.59
N SER A 51 -27.45 -16.49 -0.73
CA SER A 51 -26.51 -15.48 -1.27
C SER A 51 -25.49 -14.96 -0.23
N LEU A 52 -25.43 -15.58 0.96
CA LEU A 52 -24.57 -15.18 2.07
C LEU A 52 -23.08 -15.50 1.86
N LEU A 53 -22.75 -16.27 0.82
CA LEU A 53 -21.43 -16.89 0.61
C LEU A 53 -20.62 -16.30 -0.55
N GLU A 54 -21.22 -15.48 -1.41
CA GLU A 54 -20.50 -14.87 -2.53
C GLU A 54 -19.91 -13.53 -2.10
N GLU A 55 -18.82 -13.59 -1.32
CA GLU A 55 -17.97 -12.44 -1.05
C GLU A 55 -17.28 -12.02 -2.36
N GLN A 56 -17.79 -10.99 -3.03
CA GLN A 56 -17.16 -10.48 -4.25
C GLN A 56 -15.92 -9.66 -3.88
N PHE A 57 -14.77 -10.08 -4.39
CA PHE A 57 -13.52 -9.33 -4.25
C PHE A 57 -13.52 -8.13 -5.18
N VAL A 58 -13.35 -6.93 -4.63
CA VAL A 58 -13.15 -5.68 -5.39
C VAL A 58 -11.70 -5.25 -5.26
N PRO A 59 -10.92 -5.27 -6.36
CA PRO A 59 -9.54 -4.82 -6.35
C PRO A 59 -9.45 -3.29 -6.20
N LEU A 60 -8.38 -2.85 -5.53
CA LEU A 60 -7.97 -1.45 -5.50
C LEU A 60 -6.94 -1.21 -6.61
N GLU A 61 -7.41 -1.02 -7.84
CA GLU A 61 -6.57 -0.95 -9.04
C GLU A 61 -5.43 0.07 -8.90
N THR A 62 -5.74 1.31 -8.52
CA THR A 62 -4.73 2.36 -8.32
C THR A 62 -3.64 1.96 -7.32
N VAL A 63 -3.99 1.20 -6.28
CA VAL A 63 -3.01 0.73 -5.28
C VAL A 63 -2.14 -0.38 -5.86
N ASN A 64 -2.73 -1.31 -6.61
CA ASN A 64 -1.99 -2.39 -7.25
C ASN A 64 -1.03 -1.85 -8.33
N ASP A 65 -1.49 -0.89 -9.13
CA ASP A 65 -0.66 -0.17 -10.10
C ASP A 65 0.50 0.55 -9.41
N LEU A 66 0.22 1.28 -8.33
CA LEU A 66 1.23 2.02 -7.59
C LEU A 66 2.30 1.09 -7.01
N ARG A 67 1.92 -0.07 -6.46
CA ARG A 67 2.87 -1.11 -6.00
C ARG A 67 3.79 -1.57 -7.12
N GLY A 68 3.24 -1.84 -8.30
CA GLY A 68 4.02 -2.23 -9.48
C GLY A 68 5.02 -1.14 -9.90
N ARG A 69 4.56 0.12 -9.96
CA ARG A 69 5.39 1.27 -10.32
C ARG A 69 6.51 1.53 -9.30
N VAL A 70 6.19 1.51 -8.01
CA VAL A 70 7.18 1.67 -6.93
C VAL A 70 8.21 0.55 -6.97
N ARG A 71 7.80 -0.71 -7.20
CA ARG A 71 8.73 -1.83 -7.37
C ARG A 71 9.70 -1.63 -8.53
N VAL A 72 9.21 -1.18 -9.69
CA VAL A 72 10.05 -0.86 -10.86
C VAL A 72 10.99 0.31 -10.56
N TRP A 73 10.49 1.37 -9.95
CA TRP A 73 11.27 2.55 -9.58
C TRP A 73 12.38 2.24 -8.57
N ARG A 74 12.08 1.42 -7.56
CA ARG A 74 13.06 0.85 -6.63
C ARG A 74 14.13 0.04 -7.36
N GLY A 75 13.72 -0.87 -8.24
CA GLY A 75 14.65 -1.72 -9.01
C GLY A 75 15.58 -0.95 -9.95
N LYS A 76 15.19 0.26 -10.37
CA LYS A 76 16.02 1.18 -11.18
C LYS A 76 16.93 2.09 -10.33
N GLY A 77 16.94 1.94 -9.01
CA GLY A 77 17.76 2.76 -8.11
C GLY A 77 17.22 4.17 -7.88
N TYR A 78 15.88 4.32 -7.85
CA TYR A 78 15.19 5.56 -7.53
C TYR A 78 15.49 6.74 -8.48
N PRO A 79 15.29 6.60 -9.80
CA PRO A 79 15.47 7.70 -10.73
C PRO A 79 14.59 8.91 -10.34
N GLY A 80 15.11 10.13 -10.52
CA GLY A 80 14.43 11.37 -10.15
C GLY A 80 14.50 11.75 -8.66
N ALA A 81 14.78 10.81 -7.76
CA ALA A 81 14.96 11.13 -6.34
C ALA A 81 16.24 11.95 -6.10
N THR A 82 16.18 12.85 -5.11
CA THR A 82 17.34 13.66 -4.73
C THR A 82 18.51 12.79 -4.25
N ALA A 83 19.73 13.33 -4.27
CA ALA A 83 20.89 12.61 -3.74
C ALA A 83 20.71 12.24 -2.26
N LEU A 84 20.12 13.16 -1.48
CA LEU A 84 19.85 12.96 -0.05
C LEU A 84 18.78 11.88 0.17
N THR A 85 17.67 11.94 -0.56
CA THR A 85 16.60 10.92 -0.50
C THR A 85 17.13 9.53 -0.83
N ARG A 86 17.99 9.40 -1.86
CA ARG A 86 18.64 8.12 -2.20
C ARG A 86 19.57 7.63 -1.10
N GLN A 87 20.31 8.52 -0.44
CA GLN A 87 21.15 8.15 0.70
C GLN A 87 20.32 7.67 1.89
N LEU A 88 19.21 8.36 2.18
CA LEU A 88 18.27 7.98 3.23
C LEU A 88 17.63 6.60 2.97
N LEU A 89 17.15 6.37 1.74
CA LEU A 89 16.59 5.09 1.32
C LEU A 89 17.61 3.94 1.43
N ARG A 90 18.88 4.18 1.07
CA ARG A 90 19.95 3.19 1.28
C ARG A 90 20.18 2.90 2.77
N HIS A 91 20.24 3.94 3.60
CA HIS A 91 20.42 3.79 5.05
C HIS A 91 19.27 3.00 5.70
N TRP A 92 18.03 3.18 5.24
CA TRP A 92 16.88 2.42 5.75
C TRP A 92 16.88 0.94 5.33
N GLN A 93 17.50 0.62 4.20
CA GLN A 93 17.61 -0.75 3.68
C GLN A 93 18.94 -1.44 4.05
N ASP A 94 19.77 -0.78 4.85
CA ASP A 94 21.05 -1.33 5.28
C ASP A 94 20.81 -2.60 6.13
N PRO A 95 21.33 -3.77 5.70
CA PRO A 95 21.17 -5.02 6.45
C PRO A 95 21.87 -4.99 7.80
N ASP A 96 22.89 -4.14 7.97
CA ASP A 96 23.67 -4.01 9.20
C ASP A 96 23.04 -3.03 10.21
N ARG A 97 21.87 -2.47 9.87
CA ARG A 97 21.10 -1.61 10.77
C ARG A 97 20.69 -2.39 12.02
N GLU A 98 21.00 -1.85 13.19
CA GLU A 98 20.65 -2.44 14.50
C GLU A 98 19.18 -2.88 14.60
N ARG A 99 18.28 -2.10 14.00
CA ARG A 99 16.84 -2.41 13.88
C ARG A 99 16.40 -2.34 12.43
N GLY A 100 16.41 -3.49 11.77
CA GLY A 100 15.87 -3.65 10.42
C GLY A 100 14.41 -3.21 10.32
N LEU A 101 14.07 -2.52 9.23
CA LEU A 101 12.71 -2.07 8.97
C LEU A 101 11.91 -3.16 8.26
N PHE A 102 10.62 -3.27 8.58
CA PHE A 102 9.74 -4.18 7.86
C PHE A 102 9.53 -3.71 6.43
N PHE A 103 9.32 -4.66 5.52
CA PHE A 103 9.06 -4.35 4.11
C PHE A 103 7.86 -3.40 3.95
N CYS A 104 6.80 -3.58 4.73
CA CYS A 104 5.63 -2.71 4.67
C CYS A 104 5.90 -1.27 5.14
N GLN A 105 6.91 -1.06 6.01
CA GLN A 105 7.33 0.27 6.46
C GLN A 105 8.14 0.97 5.36
N LEU A 106 9.10 0.25 4.79
CA LEU A 106 9.90 0.71 3.65
C LEU A 106 9.00 1.08 2.47
N GLU A 107 8.12 0.16 2.06
CA GLU A 107 7.22 0.39 0.94
C GLU A 107 6.28 1.57 1.18
N ALA A 108 5.77 1.76 2.40
CA ALA A 108 4.91 2.89 2.71
C ALA A 108 5.64 4.23 2.52
N ALA A 109 6.87 4.35 3.04
CA ALA A 109 7.70 5.54 2.86
C ALA A 109 8.09 5.73 1.39
N GLU A 110 8.57 4.69 0.72
CA GLU A 110 8.92 4.73 -0.71
C GLU A 110 7.74 5.14 -1.59
N THR A 111 6.53 4.68 -1.26
CA THR A 111 5.33 5.05 -2.02
C THR A 111 5.04 6.55 -1.91
N LEU A 112 5.18 7.13 -0.71
CA LEU A 112 5.01 8.57 -0.54
C LEU A 112 6.10 9.35 -1.29
N ILE A 113 7.36 8.95 -1.13
CA ILE A 113 8.50 9.56 -1.81
C ILE A 113 8.31 9.47 -3.33
N TYR A 114 7.87 8.32 -3.85
CA TYR A 114 7.57 8.13 -5.26
C TYR A 114 6.56 9.16 -5.78
N LEU A 115 5.45 9.34 -5.06
CA LEU A 115 4.40 10.30 -5.46
C LEU A 115 4.94 11.74 -5.55
N ILE A 116 5.90 12.10 -4.70
CA ILE A 116 6.51 13.43 -4.67
C ILE A 116 7.68 13.55 -5.66
N GLU A 117 8.72 12.74 -5.51
CA GLU A 117 10.01 12.90 -6.18
C GLU A 117 10.17 12.13 -7.50
N ALA A 118 9.36 11.08 -7.75
CA ALA A 118 9.54 10.32 -8.99
C ALA A 118 9.25 11.20 -10.23
N PRO A 119 9.90 10.92 -11.38
CA PRO A 119 9.69 11.65 -12.62
C PRO A 119 8.21 11.70 -13.02
N ALA A 120 7.79 12.82 -13.61
CA ALA A 120 6.40 12.99 -14.05
C ALA A 120 5.95 11.90 -15.04
N ALA A 121 6.87 11.42 -15.89
CA ALA A 121 6.62 10.31 -16.82
C ALA A 121 6.24 9.01 -16.09
N ASP A 122 6.92 8.68 -14.99
CA ASP A 122 6.63 7.49 -14.18
C ASP A 122 5.28 7.61 -13.46
N LYS A 123 4.82 8.84 -13.20
CA LYS A 123 3.53 9.15 -12.57
C LYS A 123 2.39 9.33 -13.57
N GLN A 124 2.64 9.23 -14.87
CA GLN A 124 1.62 9.43 -15.90
C GLN A 124 0.44 8.45 -15.72
N GLY A 125 -0.78 8.97 -15.78
CA GLY A 125 -2.01 8.18 -15.58
C GLY A 125 -2.38 7.95 -14.11
N LEU A 126 -1.57 8.38 -13.14
CA LEU A 126 -1.99 8.45 -11.74
C LEU A 126 -2.74 9.76 -11.52
N SER A 127 -4.05 9.68 -11.30
CA SER A 127 -4.87 10.82 -10.88
C SER A 127 -5.21 10.69 -9.41
N VAL A 128 -4.73 11.64 -8.60
CA VAL A 128 -5.09 11.73 -7.18
C VAL A 128 -6.04 12.91 -7.03
N PRO A 129 -7.29 12.69 -6.59
CA PRO A 129 -8.25 13.78 -6.45
C PRO A 129 -7.78 14.79 -5.40
N LYS A 130 -8.09 16.06 -5.66
CA LYS A 130 -7.87 17.13 -4.70
C LYS A 130 -9.10 17.27 -3.81
N ASP A 131 -8.85 17.53 -2.54
CA ASP A 131 -9.85 17.88 -1.52
C ASP A 131 -10.13 19.38 -1.66
N GLU A 132 -11.16 19.74 -2.41
CA GLU A 132 -11.53 21.13 -2.69
C GLU A 132 -12.29 21.78 -1.52
N PRO A 133 -12.14 23.09 -1.29
CA PRO A 133 -12.87 23.78 -0.24
C PRO A 133 -14.39 23.72 -0.43
N ASN A 134 -15.09 23.15 0.54
CA ASN A 134 -16.53 22.92 0.50
C ASN A 134 -17.36 23.92 1.33
N ASN A 135 -16.73 24.94 1.92
CA ASN A 135 -17.42 25.97 2.71
C ASN A 135 -17.15 27.39 2.15
N PRO A 136 -18.13 28.32 2.23
CA PRO A 136 -18.00 29.67 1.66
C PRO A 136 -16.82 30.46 2.21
N GLU A 137 -16.55 30.36 3.51
CA GLU A 137 -15.45 31.09 4.17
C GLU A 137 -14.08 30.72 3.58
N SER A 138 -13.85 29.43 3.29
CA SER A 138 -12.61 28.95 2.69
C SER A 138 -12.48 29.38 1.23
N GLN A 139 -13.60 29.49 0.51
CA GLN A 139 -13.64 29.97 -0.87
C GLN A 139 -13.35 31.47 -0.95
N GLU A 140 -13.94 32.27 -0.05
CA GLU A 140 -13.66 33.72 0.07
C GLU A 140 -12.20 33.99 0.43
N LYS A 141 -11.61 33.16 1.30
CA LYS A 141 -10.18 33.21 1.64
C LYS A 141 -9.24 32.77 0.50
N GLY A 142 -9.79 32.27 -0.62
CA GLY A 142 -9.02 31.85 -1.78
C GLY A 142 -8.19 30.59 -1.56
N TYR A 143 -8.59 29.72 -0.63
CA TYR A 143 -7.92 28.44 -0.42
C TYR A 143 -8.04 27.53 -1.66
N ARG A 144 -7.00 26.75 -1.93
CA ARG A 144 -6.95 25.83 -3.09
C ARG A 144 -7.10 24.39 -2.63
N GLY A 145 -7.61 23.53 -3.52
CA GLY A 145 -7.70 22.09 -3.28
C GLY A 145 -6.37 21.46 -2.89
N LEU A 146 -6.41 20.63 -1.86
CA LEU A 146 -5.23 19.95 -1.30
C LEU A 146 -5.16 18.51 -1.78
N THR A 147 -3.97 18.05 -2.15
CA THR A 147 -3.74 16.61 -2.38
C THR A 147 -3.42 15.95 -1.06
N ARG A 148 -4.21 14.95 -0.67
CA ARG A 148 -4.06 14.25 0.61
C ARG A 148 -3.58 12.83 0.36
N TYR A 149 -2.42 12.49 0.93
CA TYR A 149 -1.91 11.14 0.95
C TYR A 149 -2.17 10.50 2.31
N ALA A 150 -2.66 9.26 2.29
CA ALA A 150 -2.94 8.50 3.50
C ALA A 150 -2.33 7.11 3.38
N MET A 151 -1.60 6.69 4.42
CA MET A 151 -1.02 5.35 4.51
C MET A 151 -1.91 4.49 5.40
N LYS A 152 -2.75 3.65 4.80
CA LYS A 152 -3.58 2.68 5.52
C LYS A 152 -2.77 1.42 5.81
N MET A 153 -2.41 1.21 7.07
CA MET A 153 -1.62 0.05 7.49
C MET A 153 -2.25 -0.69 8.67
N ALA A 154 -1.99 -2.00 8.74
CA ALA A 154 -2.47 -2.87 9.82
C ALA A 154 -2.05 -2.39 11.21
N THR A 155 -2.81 -2.74 12.24
CA THR A 155 -2.40 -2.53 13.64
C THR A 155 -1.17 -3.39 13.92
N GLY A 156 -0.19 -2.83 14.64
CA GLY A 156 1.08 -3.51 14.92
C GLY A 156 2.13 -3.47 13.79
N SER A 157 1.81 -2.96 12.59
CA SER A 157 2.77 -2.89 11.48
C SER A 157 3.81 -1.75 11.60
N GLY A 158 3.75 -0.94 12.66
CA GLY A 158 4.66 0.18 12.89
C GLY A 158 4.31 1.48 12.15
N LYS A 159 3.03 1.88 12.13
CA LYS A 159 2.60 3.18 11.57
C LYS A 159 3.39 4.37 12.13
N THR A 160 3.67 4.37 13.44
CA THR A 160 4.47 5.41 14.11
C THR A 160 5.91 5.45 13.60
N VAL A 161 6.51 4.29 13.28
CA VAL A 161 7.84 4.21 12.68
C VAL A 161 7.83 4.86 11.30
N VAL A 162 6.82 4.54 10.47
CA VAL A 162 6.66 5.16 9.15
C VAL A 162 6.46 6.67 9.26
N MET A 163 5.69 7.15 10.24
CA MET A 163 5.59 8.59 10.49
C MET A 163 6.94 9.21 10.83
N GLY A 164 7.75 8.57 11.68
CA GLY A 164 9.11 9.01 11.97
C GLY A 164 10.01 9.03 10.73
N MET A 165 9.89 8.03 9.86
CA MET A 165 10.60 7.99 8.56
C MET A 165 10.22 9.17 7.68
N VAL A 166 8.92 9.49 7.59
CA VAL A 166 8.40 10.60 6.77
C VAL A 166 8.71 11.98 7.37
N ILE A 167 8.88 12.10 8.69
CA ILE A 167 9.32 13.36 9.31
C ILE A 167 10.83 13.56 9.11
N ALA A 168 11.60 12.48 9.09
CA ALA A 168 13.04 12.52 8.86
C ALA A 168 13.41 12.75 7.38
N TRP A 169 12.55 12.30 6.46
CA TRP A 169 12.61 12.62 5.04
C TRP A 169 12.09 14.04 4.79
#